data_AF-A0A9W8MAB8-F1
#
_entry.id   AF-A0A9W8MAB8-F1
#
_cell.length_a   1.000
_cell.length_b   1.000
_cell.length_c   1.000
_cell.angle_alpha   90.00
_cell.angle_beta   90.00
_cell.angle_gamma   90.00
#
_symmetry.space_group_name_H-M   'P 1'
#
loop_
_entity.id
_entity.type
_entity.pdbx_description
1 polymer ?
#
loop_
_entity_poly.entity_id
_entity_poly.type
_entity_poly.pdbx_seq_one_letter_code
_entity_poly.pdbx_strand_id
1 'polypeptide(L)'
;MTKDMLALVKDLHKLDKIAIWKSRDALSEFLGILKKKKDHALAFPSLRSVELHGINFDEELTGYSDTAVRPLAAVLKSWKIFHRTIERFAMTQCINSVEEQWEVVRAALQKQVEMYWDEDVYFVDPSEDEEDSRDYGSWGY
;
A
#
# COMPACT_ATOMS: atom_id res chain seq x y z
N MET A 1 -4.67 -4.39 -29.10
CA MET A 1 -5.59 -3.90 -28.04
C MET A 1 -7.01 -4.09 -28.53
N THR A 2 -7.85 -4.79 -27.77
CA THR A 2 -9.28 -4.94 -28.04
C THR A 2 -10.02 -3.63 -27.72
N LYS A 3 -11.17 -3.37 -28.37
CA LYS A 3 -11.98 -2.14 -28.14
C LYS A 3 -12.31 -1.95 -26.65
N ASP A 4 -12.51 -3.03 -25.91
CA ASP A 4 -12.84 -3.03 -24.49
C ASP A 4 -11.68 -2.52 -23.63
N MET A 5 -10.44 -2.91 -23.94
CA MET A 5 -9.25 -2.35 -23.29
C MET A 5 -9.13 -0.83 -23.52
N LEU A 6 -9.51 -0.38 -24.71
CA LEU A 6 -9.47 1.04 -25.09
C LEU A 6 -10.54 1.86 -24.35
N ALA A 7 -11.72 1.29 -24.14
CA ALA A 7 -12.77 1.87 -23.31
C ALA A 7 -12.35 1.92 -21.83
N LEU A 8 -11.76 0.83 -21.32
CA LEU A 8 -11.29 0.74 -19.94
C LEU A 8 -10.19 1.77 -19.65
N VAL A 9 -9.18 1.90 -20.52
CA VAL A 9 -8.15 2.95 -20.42
C VAL A 9 -8.76 4.34 -20.50
N LYS A 10 -9.78 4.53 -21.36
CA LYS A 10 -10.53 5.77 -21.41
C LYS A 10 -11.38 6.00 -20.18
N ASP A 11 -11.78 5.04 -19.38
CA ASP A 11 -12.55 5.33 -18.15
C ASP A 11 -11.66 5.46 -16.92
N LEU A 12 -10.39 5.02 -16.98
CA LEU A 12 -9.41 5.24 -15.91
C LEU A 12 -9.18 6.74 -15.60
N HIS A 13 -9.44 7.66 -16.54
CA HIS A 13 -9.36 9.10 -16.22
C HIS A 13 -10.42 9.55 -15.20
N LYS A 14 -11.54 8.83 -15.11
CA LYS A 14 -12.63 9.09 -14.17
C LYS A 14 -12.45 8.37 -12.84
N LEU A 15 -11.41 7.55 -12.71
CA LEU A 15 -11.15 6.79 -11.50
C LEU A 15 -10.93 7.76 -10.34
N ASP A 16 -11.87 7.77 -9.41
CA ASP A 16 -11.94 8.66 -8.27
C ASP A 16 -11.44 8.00 -6.98
N LYS A 17 -11.48 6.67 -6.93
CA LYS A 17 -11.04 5.86 -5.81
C LYS A 17 -10.19 4.68 -6.25
N ILE A 18 -9.10 4.45 -5.53
CA ILE A 18 -8.30 3.21 -5.60
C ILE A 18 -8.27 2.60 -4.20
N ALA A 19 -8.53 1.30 -4.12
CA ALA A 19 -8.34 0.52 -2.91
C ALA A 19 -7.42 -0.66 -3.22
N ILE A 20 -6.38 -0.85 -2.40
CA ILE A 20 -5.41 -1.94 -2.54
C ILE A 20 -5.53 -2.83 -1.30
N TRP A 21 -5.79 -4.11 -1.54
CA TRP A 21 -6.13 -5.07 -0.50
C TRP A 21 -5.10 -6.19 -0.47
N LYS A 22 -4.48 -6.41 0.70
CA LYS A 22 -3.62 -7.55 1.02
C LYS A 22 -2.59 -7.91 -0.07
N SER A 23 -2.09 -6.91 -0.79
CA SER A 23 -1.19 -7.11 -1.94
C SER A 23 -0.11 -6.04 -1.97
N ARG A 24 1.09 -6.43 -1.53
CA ARG A 24 2.30 -5.59 -1.60
C ARG A 24 2.76 -5.39 -3.04
N ASP A 25 2.60 -6.40 -3.88
CA ASP A 25 2.91 -6.30 -5.31
C ASP A 25 2.04 -5.24 -6.00
N ALA A 26 0.73 -5.28 -5.78
CA ALA A 26 -0.18 -4.27 -6.32
C ALA A 26 0.14 -2.86 -5.79
N LEU A 27 0.51 -2.73 -4.51
CA LEU A 27 1.00 -1.47 -3.96
C LEU A 27 2.29 -1.02 -4.65
N SER A 28 3.26 -1.92 -4.86
CA SER A 28 4.54 -1.61 -5.49
C SER A 28 4.38 -1.20 -6.96
N GLU A 29 3.51 -1.90 -7.70
CA GLU A 29 3.15 -1.54 -9.07
C GLU A 29 2.44 -0.18 -9.12
N PHE A 30 1.48 0.05 -8.23
CA PHE A 30 0.78 1.33 -8.10
C PHE A 30 1.78 2.45 -7.85
N LEU A 31 2.64 2.32 -6.83
CA LEU A 31 3.70 3.28 -6.54
C LEU A 31 4.66 3.47 -7.72
N GLY A 32 4.96 2.39 -8.47
CA GLY A 32 5.74 2.43 -9.69
C GLY A 32 5.08 3.27 -10.79
N ILE A 33 3.76 3.13 -10.99
CA ILE A 33 2.95 3.94 -11.92
C ILE A 33 3.00 5.41 -11.50
N LEU A 34 2.85 5.68 -10.20
CA LEU A 34 2.86 7.04 -9.67
C LEU A 34 4.24 7.71 -9.75
N LYS A 35 5.32 6.95 -9.53
CA LYS A 35 6.70 7.44 -9.56
C LYS A 35 7.19 7.70 -10.98
N LYS A 36 6.68 6.98 -11.99
CA LYS A 36 7.37 6.86 -13.28
C LYS A 36 7.40 8.11 -14.15
N LYS A 37 6.55 9.16 -14.02
CA LYS A 37 6.79 10.44 -14.75
C LYS A 37 6.14 11.67 -14.13
N LYS A 38 6.90 12.78 -14.11
CA LYS A 38 6.41 14.16 -13.93
C LYS A 38 5.24 14.52 -14.87
N ASP A 39 5.13 13.89 -16.03
CA ASP A 39 4.06 14.16 -17.02
C ASP A 39 2.80 13.28 -16.85
N HIS A 40 2.86 12.23 -16.01
CA HIS A 40 1.73 11.35 -15.71
C HIS A 40 0.91 11.82 -14.51
N ALA A 41 0.99 13.12 -14.17
CA ALA A 41 -0.04 13.81 -13.41
C ALA A 41 -1.47 13.67 -14.03
N LEU A 42 -1.54 13.01 -15.19
CA LEU A 42 -2.71 12.69 -16.00
C LEU A 42 -3.14 11.20 -15.94
N ALA A 43 -2.48 10.33 -15.16
CA ALA A 43 -2.86 8.91 -15.12
C ALA A 43 -4.19 8.70 -14.40
N PHE A 44 -4.42 9.44 -13.31
CA PHE A 44 -5.68 9.44 -12.56
C PHE A 44 -6.06 10.88 -12.15
N PRO A 45 -6.46 11.73 -13.10
CA PRO A 45 -6.72 13.14 -12.85
C PRO A 45 -7.94 13.38 -11.95
N SER A 46 -8.86 12.41 -11.87
CA SER A 46 -10.03 12.46 -10.99
C SER A 46 -9.83 11.78 -9.65
N LEU A 47 -8.65 11.22 -9.37
CA LEU A 47 -8.42 10.46 -8.14
C LEU A 47 -8.50 11.37 -6.92
N ARG A 48 -9.37 10.99 -5.99
CA ARG A 48 -9.67 11.67 -4.73
C ARG A 48 -9.39 10.81 -3.51
N SER A 49 -9.49 9.49 -3.64
CA SER A 49 -9.41 8.57 -2.53
C SER A 49 -8.41 7.44 -2.79
N VAL A 50 -7.53 7.19 -1.82
CA VAL A 50 -6.66 6.01 -1.79
C VAL A 50 -6.87 5.28 -0.46
N GLU A 51 -7.12 3.98 -0.55
CA GLU A 51 -7.32 3.12 0.62
C GLU A 51 -6.35 1.94 0.55
N LEU A 52 -5.62 1.73 1.63
CA LEU A 52 -4.75 0.58 1.83
C LEU A 52 -5.37 -0.29 2.92
N HIS A 53 -5.57 -1.57 2.62
CA HIS A 53 -6.21 -2.50 3.52
C HIS A 53 -5.41 -3.79 3.64
N GLY A 54 -5.03 -4.20 4.85
CA GLY A 54 -4.37 -5.49 5.06
C GLY A 54 -2.98 -5.59 4.44
N ILE A 55 -2.30 -4.47 4.16
CA ILE A 55 -0.98 -4.47 3.53
C ILE A 55 0.08 -4.82 4.58
N ASN A 56 0.94 -5.79 4.29
CA ASN A 56 2.15 -6.04 5.08
C ASN A 56 3.29 -5.14 4.59
N PHE A 57 3.74 -4.22 5.44
CA PHE A 57 4.84 -3.31 5.14
C PHE A 57 6.23 -3.91 5.45
N ASP A 58 6.29 -5.04 6.16
CA ASP A 58 7.53 -5.76 6.52
C ASP A 58 7.37 -7.26 6.23
N GLU A 59 7.45 -7.61 4.95
CA GLU A 59 7.35 -9.00 4.48
C GLU A 59 8.69 -9.73 4.56
N GLU A 60 9.81 -9.00 4.63
CA GLU A 60 11.15 -9.61 4.68
C GLU A 60 11.60 -9.94 6.11
N LEU A 61 10.83 -9.57 7.15
CA LEU A 61 11.17 -9.85 8.56
C LEU A 61 12.60 -9.38 8.93
N THR A 62 13.13 -8.39 8.20
CA THR A 62 14.51 -7.91 8.38
C THR A 62 14.61 -6.86 9.49
N GLY A 63 13.50 -6.53 10.16
CA GLY A 63 13.45 -5.49 11.19
C GLY A 63 13.56 -4.07 10.62
N TYR A 64 13.58 -3.92 9.30
CA TYR A 64 13.55 -2.63 8.62
C TYR A 64 12.16 -2.39 8.04
N SER A 65 11.23 -2.07 8.93
CA SER A 65 9.86 -1.60 8.65
C SER A 65 9.79 -0.37 7.71
N ASP A 66 10.94 0.20 7.35
CA ASP A 66 11.12 1.37 6.48
C ASP A 66 11.05 1.07 4.97
N THR A 67 11.06 -0.20 4.53
CA THR A 67 11.28 -0.53 3.11
C THR A 67 10.11 -0.20 2.19
N ALA A 68 8.85 -0.35 2.63
CA ALA A 68 7.66 -0.05 1.83
C ALA A 68 7.00 1.31 2.17
N VAL A 69 7.14 1.78 3.41
CA VAL A 69 6.56 3.05 3.88
C VAL A 69 7.31 4.26 3.29
N ARG A 70 8.64 4.22 3.20
CA ARG A 70 9.42 5.34 2.62
C ARG A 70 9.09 5.58 1.14
N PRO A 71 9.02 4.56 0.26
CA PRO A 71 8.55 4.75 -1.11
C PRO A 71 7.14 5.35 -1.19
N LEU A 72 6.21 4.87 -0.37
CA LEU A 72 4.85 5.39 -0.30
C LEU A 72 4.86 6.89 0.08
N ALA A 73 5.52 7.25 1.17
CA ALA A 73 5.63 8.64 1.61
C ALA A 73 6.33 9.53 0.58
N ALA A 74 7.38 9.05 -0.08
CA ALA A 74 8.06 9.80 -1.14
C ALA A 74 7.14 10.09 -2.33
N VAL A 75 6.36 9.09 -2.75
CA VAL A 75 5.36 9.24 -3.82
C VAL A 75 4.28 10.23 -3.41
N LEU A 76 3.68 10.06 -2.22
CA LEU A 76 2.65 10.97 -1.70
C LEU A 76 3.14 12.43 -1.59
N LYS A 77 4.39 12.62 -1.14
CA LYS A 77 5.02 13.95 -1.08
C LYS A 77 5.25 14.57 -2.45
N SER A 78 5.61 13.75 -3.45
CA SER A 78 5.72 14.22 -4.83
C SER A 78 4.33 14.57 -5.40
N TRP A 79 3.33 13.76 -5.07
CA TRP A 79 1.94 13.97 -5.45
C TRP A 79 1.34 15.24 -4.86
N LYS A 80 1.70 15.62 -3.64
CA LYS A 80 1.34 16.92 -3.06
C LYS A 80 1.66 18.11 -3.98
N ILE A 81 2.70 18.00 -4.81
CA ILE A 81 3.12 19.05 -5.74
C ILE A 81 2.29 18.99 -7.04
N PHE A 82 1.91 17.80 -7.51
CA PHE A 82 1.34 17.59 -8.85
C PHE A 82 -0.17 17.26 -8.88
N HIS A 83 -0.72 16.73 -7.80
CA HIS A 83 -2.11 16.28 -7.65
C HIS A 83 -2.73 16.85 -6.37
N ARG A 84 -3.49 17.94 -6.51
CA ARG A 84 -4.25 18.55 -5.40
C ARG A 84 -5.63 17.92 -5.19
N THR A 85 -5.95 16.86 -5.93
CA THR A 85 -7.29 16.25 -5.97
C THR A 85 -7.53 15.21 -4.90
N ILE A 86 -6.47 14.69 -4.26
CA ILE A 86 -6.62 13.73 -3.17
C ILE A 86 -7.23 14.43 -1.96
N GLU A 87 -8.41 13.97 -1.58
CA GLU A 87 -9.21 14.46 -0.47
C GLU A 87 -9.18 13.47 0.69
N ARG A 88 -8.95 12.18 0.43
CA ARG A 88 -8.98 11.12 1.45
C ARG A 88 -7.86 10.08 1.28
N PHE A 89 -7.27 9.69 2.40
CA PHE A 89 -6.31 8.60 2.50
C PHE A 89 -6.63 7.72 3.72
N ALA A 90 -6.76 6.41 3.53
CA ALA A 90 -7.03 5.49 4.62
C ALA A 90 -6.04 4.33 4.65
N MET A 91 -5.59 3.96 5.84
CA MET A 91 -4.85 2.73 6.13
C MET A 91 -5.66 1.93 7.15
N THR A 92 -5.97 0.68 6.81
CA THR A 92 -6.77 -0.18 7.67
C THR A 92 -6.20 -1.58 7.76
N GLN A 93 -6.09 -2.14 8.96
CA GLN A 93 -5.64 -3.50 9.25
C GLN A 93 -4.28 -3.80 8.62
N CYS A 94 -3.44 -2.78 8.43
CA CYS A 94 -2.14 -2.94 7.81
C CYS A 94 -1.18 -3.60 8.80
N ILE A 95 -0.51 -4.66 8.34
CA ILE A 95 0.40 -5.48 9.13
C ILE A 95 1.75 -4.76 9.21
N ASN A 96 2.39 -4.81 10.38
CA ASN A 96 3.66 -4.13 10.64
C ASN A 96 3.61 -2.62 10.35
N SER A 97 2.45 -2.00 10.61
CA SER A 97 2.21 -0.56 10.49
C SER A 97 2.13 0.07 11.89
N VAL A 98 3.24 0.58 12.40
CA VAL A 98 3.33 1.29 13.69
C VAL A 98 3.11 2.79 13.56
N GLU A 99 2.90 3.48 14.68
CA GLU A 99 2.63 4.92 14.74
C GLU A 99 3.70 5.77 14.02
N GLU A 100 4.98 5.41 14.17
CA GLU A 100 6.08 6.13 13.51
C GLU A 100 5.95 6.12 11.98
N GLN A 101 5.54 4.98 11.41
CA GLN A 101 5.32 4.85 9.96
C GLN A 101 4.09 5.63 9.51
N TRP A 102 3.03 5.62 10.32
CA TRP A 102 1.85 6.43 10.06
C TRP A 102 2.19 7.92 10.04
N GLU A 103 2.98 8.41 10.99
CA GLU A 103 3.40 9.81 11.03
C GLU A 103 4.28 10.20 9.83
N VAL A 104 5.10 9.29 9.31
CA VAL A 104 5.84 9.49 8.05
C VAL A 104 4.90 9.66 6.86
N VAL A 105 3.85 8.83 6.75
CA VAL A 105 2.83 8.93 5.69
C VAL A 105 2.02 10.22 5.85
N ARG A 106 1.60 10.54 7.08
CA ARG A 106 0.85 11.74 7.42
C ARG A 106 1.61 13.01 7.04
N ALA A 107 2.91 13.08 7.34
CA ALA A 107 3.77 14.21 6.98
C ALA A 107 3.94 14.39 5.46
N ALA A 108 3.77 13.32 4.67
CA ALA A 108 3.85 13.37 3.21
C ALA A 108 2.61 13.98 2.55
N LEU A 109 1.44 13.88 3.19
CA LEU A 109 0.16 14.36 2.65
C LEU A 109 -0.07 15.86 2.93
N GLN A 110 -1.10 16.43 2.29
CA GLN A 110 -1.54 17.81 2.59
C GLN A 110 -2.41 17.81 3.85
N LYS A 111 -2.36 18.88 4.65
CA LYS A 111 -3.18 19.03 5.87
C LYS A 111 -4.70 18.94 5.63
N GLN A 112 -5.14 19.12 4.39
CA GLN A 112 -6.55 19.11 4.00
C GLN A 112 -7.05 17.71 3.63
N VAL A 113 -6.16 16.73 3.52
CA VAL A 113 -6.53 15.34 3.23
C VAL A 113 -7.12 14.75 4.51
N GLU A 114 -8.34 14.20 4.42
CA GLU A 114 -8.93 13.36 5.44
C GLU A 114 -8.10 12.09 5.55
N MET A 115 -7.54 11.85 6.73
CA MET A 115 -6.63 10.75 6.99
C MET A 115 -7.21 9.84 8.06
N TYR A 116 -7.22 8.54 7.78
CA TYR A 116 -7.67 7.52 8.73
C TYR A 116 -6.64 6.42 8.87
N TRP A 117 -6.33 6.06 10.10
CA TRP A 117 -5.57 4.88 10.49
C TRP A 117 -6.32 4.22 11.65
N ASP A 118 -6.54 2.91 11.58
CA ASP A 118 -7.29 2.15 12.57
C ASP A 118 -6.46 1.67 13.75
N GLU A 119 -5.15 1.95 13.76
CA GLU A 119 -4.22 1.60 14.86
C GLU A 119 -4.14 0.09 15.16
N ASP A 120 -4.71 -0.74 14.28
CA ASP A 120 -4.66 -2.20 14.38
C ASP A 120 -3.26 -2.69 13.99
N VAL A 121 -2.38 -2.77 14.98
CA VAL A 121 -1.01 -3.28 14.80
C VAL A 121 -1.00 -4.79 14.96
N TYR A 122 -1.00 -5.50 13.83
CA TYR A 122 -0.73 -6.93 13.78
C TYR A 122 0.74 -7.15 13.40
N PHE A 123 1.47 -7.90 14.22
CA PHE A 123 2.81 -8.39 13.91
C PHE A 123 2.71 -9.88 13.56
N VAL A 124 3.29 -10.27 12.43
CA VAL A 124 3.48 -11.70 12.12
C VAL A 124 4.78 -12.12 12.80
N ASP A 125 4.69 -12.98 13.82
CA ASP A 125 5.86 -13.61 14.42
C ASP A 125 6.34 -14.75 13.48
N PRO A 126 7.60 -14.73 13.01
CA PRO A 126 8.13 -15.77 12.14
C PRO A 126 8.25 -17.16 12.80
N SER A 127 8.01 -17.27 14.12
CA SER A 127 8.14 -18.54 14.85
C SER A 127 6.88 -19.42 14.88
N GLU A 128 5.74 -18.96 14.35
CA GLU A 128 4.49 -19.75 14.34
C GLU A 128 4.28 -20.62 13.08
N ASP A 129 5.26 -20.67 12.17
CA ASP A 129 5.23 -21.52 10.96
C ASP A 129 6.19 -22.72 11.04
N GLU A 130 6.41 -23.23 12.26
CA GLU A 130 6.96 -24.58 12.49
C GLU A 130 5.82 -25.59 12.78
N GLU A 131 4.82 -25.69 11.90
CA GLU A 131 4.12 -26.97 11.74
C GLU A 131 5.05 -27.94 10.99
N ASP A 132 6.04 -28.48 11.71
CA ASP A 132 6.81 -29.64 11.26
C ASP A 132 5.91 -30.87 11.33
N SER A 133 5.07 -30.95 10.29
CA SER A 133 4.29 -32.09 9.90
C SER A 133 5.21 -33.22 9.43
N ARG A 134 5.79 -33.97 10.37
CA ARG A 134 6.39 -35.29 10.12
C ARG A 134 6.05 -36.31 11.19
N ASP A 135 4.96 -37.00 10.93
CA ASP A 135 4.75 -38.39 11.36
C ASP A 135 5.91 -39.27 10.81
N TYR A 136 6.59 -40.05 11.65
CA TYR A 136 7.03 -41.45 11.40
C TYR A 136 7.91 -41.98 12.56
N GLY A 137 7.27 -42.76 13.44
CA GLY A 137 7.76 -43.97 14.12
C GLY A 137 9.19 -44.06 14.71
N SER A 138 9.27 -44.35 16.02
CA SER A 138 9.89 -45.57 16.57
C SER A 138 9.95 -45.50 18.11
N TRP A 139 9.05 -46.22 18.79
CA TRP A 139 9.24 -46.64 20.17
C TRP A 139 9.28 -48.16 20.19
N GLY A 140 10.46 -48.72 20.40
CA GLY A 140 10.66 -50.15 20.59
C GLY A 140 12.12 -50.53 20.40
N TYR A 141 12.89 -50.52 21.49
CA TYR A 141 13.52 -51.70 22.11
C TYR A 141 14.03 -51.33 23.50
#